data_AF-A0A924P1E7-F1
#
_entry.id   AF-A0A924P1E7-F1
#
_cell.length_a   1.000
_cell.length_b   1.000
_cell.length_c   1.000
_cell.angle_alpha   90.00
_cell.angle_beta   90.00
_cell.angle_gamma   90.00
#
_symmetry.space_group_name_H-M   'P 1'
#
loop_
_entity.id
_entity.type
_entity.pdbx_description
1 polymer ?
#
loop_
_entity_poly.entity_id
_entity_poly.type
_entity_poly.pdbx_seq_one_letter_code
_entity_poly.pdbx_strand_id
1 'polypeptide(L)'
;MLTTNGKEYEKVKEGRATYLVKKYSTDQCFSCPVKHLCTRAQSRKIERNQYQDVVDENNKRVDDNKQLYKKRQQIIEHPFGTIKRNWGYTYTLLKGIKKVNGEMAIIFTM
;
A
#
# COMPACT_ATOMS: atom_id res chain seq x y z
N MET A 1 -14.20 9.58 -21.73
CA MET A 1 -13.09 9.98 -20.82
C MET A 1 -13.62 10.09 -19.40
N LEU A 2 -12.82 9.76 -18.38
CA LEU A 2 -13.18 9.97 -16.99
C LEU A 2 -13.08 11.46 -16.65
N THR A 3 -14.10 12.02 -16.01
CA THR A 3 -14.14 13.42 -15.61
C THR A 3 -14.13 13.53 -14.09
N THR A 4 -13.63 14.65 -13.59
CA THR A 4 -13.63 14.96 -12.15
C THR A 4 -14.18 16.36 -11.94
N ASN A 5 -14.80 16.58 -10.79
CA ASN A 5 -15.32 17.89 -10.39
C ASN A 5 -14.20 18.82 -9.86
N GLY A 6 -12.93 18.40 -9.94
CA GLY A 6 -11.75 19.13 -9.45
C GLY A 6 -11.61 19.19 -7.92
N LYS A 7 -12.65 18.80 -7.18
CA LYS A 7 -12.66 18.80 -5.71
C LYS A 7 -11.90 17.61 -5.14
N GLU A 8 -11.05 17.91 -4.18
CA GLU A 8 -10.36 16.94 -3.33
C GLU A 8 -11.16 16.73 -2.05
N TYR A 9 -11.19 15.50 -1.56
CA TYR A 9 -11.90 15.12 -0.33
C TYR A 9 -10.90 14.56 0.68
N GLU A 10 -11.03 14.96 1.94
CA GLU A 10 -10.25 14.36 3.02
C GLU A 10 -10.84 13.01 3.43
N LYS A 11 -10.00 11.97 3.42
CA LYS A 11 -10.32 10.65 3.97
C LYS A 11 -9.62 10.49 5.31
N VAL A 12 -10.39 10.61 6.38
CA VAL A 12 -9.95 10.27 7.75
C VAL A 12 -10.22 8.79 7.98
N LYS A 13 -9.21 8.07 8.45
CA LYS A 13 -9.34 6.69 8.94
C LYS A 13 -8.74 6.62 10.34
N GLU A 14 -9.46 6.01 11.27
CA GLU A 14 -8.98 5.81 12.63
C GLU A 14 -7.61 5.10 12.63
N GLY A 15 -6.66 5.66 13.37
CA GLY A 15 -5.28 5.15 13.46
C GLY A 15 -4.40 5.33 12.21
N ARG A 16 -4.81 6.14 11.22
CA ARG A 16 -3.99 6.45 10.03
C ARG A 16 -3.96 7.95 9.75
N ALA A 17 -2.89 8.41 9.10
CA ALA A 17 -2.80 9.78 8.61
C ALA A 17 -3.91 10.06 7.59
N THR A 18 -4.51 11.24 7.69
CA THR A 18 -5.48 11.75 6.72
C THR A 18 -4.79 11.92 5.36
N TYR A 19 -5.51 11.57 4.29
CA TYR A 19 -5.03 11.75 2.92
C TYR A 19 -6.14 12.30 2.02
N LEU A 20 -5.76 13.03 0.98
CA LEU A 20 -6.68 13.60 0.00
C LEU A 20 -7.00 12.58 -1.09
N VAL A 21 -8.25 12.58 -1.54
CA VAL A 21 -8.72 11.76 -2.66
C VAL A 21 -9.46 12.61 -3.69
N LYS A 22 -9.20 12.32 -4.96
CA LYS A 22 -9.96 12.80 -6.11
C LYS A 22 -10.91 11.72 -6.58
N LYS A 23 -12.15 12.11 -6.88
CA LYS A 23 -13.18 11.20 -7.41
C LYS A 23 -13.34 11.44 -8.90
N TYR A 24 -13.31 10.36 -9.65
CA TYR A 24 -13.49 10.34 -11.09
C TYR A 24 -14.75 9.55 -11.41
N SER A 25 -15.60 10.09 -12.27
CA SER A 25 -16.81 9.44 -12.76
C SER A 25 -16.94 9.60 -14.26
N THR A 26 -17.85 8.85 -14.87
CA THR A 26 -18.19 9.03 -16.28
C THR A 26 -19.66 8.73 -16.49
N ASP A 27 -20.30 9.55 -17.33
CA ASP A 27 -21.70 9.40 -17.70
C ASP A 27 -21.87 8.37 -18.83
N GLN A 28 -20.77 7.95 -19.46
CA GLN A 28 -20.76 6.87 -20.45
C GLN A 28 -21.21 5.52 -19.85
N CYS A 29 -21.24 5.39 -18.52
CA CYS A 29 -21.78 4.21 -17.85
C CYS A 29 -23.30 4.04 -18.04
N PHE A 30 -24.05 5.09 -18.37
CA PHE A 30 -25.51 5.00 -18.53
C PHE A 30 -25.91 4.30 -19.83
N SER A 31 -25.14 4.49 -20.90
CA SER A 31 -25.37 3.86 -22.22
C SER A 31 -24.53 2.60 -22.46
N CYS A 32 -23.79 2.13 -21.45
CA CYS A 32 -22.87 1.01 -21.61
C CYS A 32 -23.61 -0.35 -21.59
N PRO A 33 -23.58 -1.14 -22.68
CA PRO A 33 -24.30 -2.43 -22.77
C PRO A 33 -23.74 -3.49 -21.80
N VAL A 34 -22.45 -3.39 -21.48
CA VAL A 34 -21.74 -4.31 -20.57
C VAL A 34 -21.64 -3.79 -19.14
N LYS A 35 -22.44 -2.79 -18.76
CA LYS A 35 -22.44 -2.21 -17.41
C LYS A 35 -22.58 -3.28 -16.33
N HIS A 36 -23.41 -4.29 -16.58
CA HIS A 36 -23.68 -5.40 -15.66
C HIS A 36 -22.43 -6.21 -15.28
N LEU A 37 -21.38 -6.23 -16.13
CA LEU A 37 -20.10 -6.87 -15.84
C LEU A 37 -19.12 -5.94 -15.10
N CYS A 38 -19.35 -4.63 -15.12
CA CYS A 38 -18.40 -3.63 -14.64
C CYS A 38 -18.72 -3.12 -13.22
N THR A 39 -19.98 -2.76 -12.95
CA THR A 39 -20.40 -2.23 -11.64
C THR A 39 -21.89 -2.43 -11.40
N ARG A 40 -22.27 -2.62 -10.13
CA ARG A 40 -23.68 -2.64 -9.68
C ARG A 40 -24.25 -1.23 -9.45
N ALA A 41 -23.38 -0.22 -9.33
CA ALA A 41 -23.79 1.16 -9.11
C ALA A 41 -24.32 1.82 -10.40
N GLN A 42 -24.98 2.97 -10.27
CA GLN A 42 -25.45 3.72 -11.44
C GLN A 42 -24.33 4.13 -12.40
N SER A 43 -23.15 4.48 -11.88
CA SER A 43 -21.94 4.74 -12.65
C SER A 43 -20.71 4.24 -11.89
N ARG A 44 -19.64 3.93 -12.62
CA ARG A 44 -18.35 3.55 -12.01
C ARG A 44 -17.69 4.82 -11.47
N LYS A 45 -17.41 4.82 -10.17
CA LYS A 45 -16.62 5.85 -9.50
C LYS A 45 -15.25 5.29 -9.17
N ILE A 46 -14.20 6.01 -9.56
CA ILE A 46 -12.81 5.67 -9.27
C ILE A 46 -12.29 6.73 -8.31
N GLU A 47 -11.77 6.29 -7.17
CA GLU A 47 -11.08 7.17 -6.23
C GLU A 47 -9.58 7.04 -6.49
N ARG A 48 -8.88 8.16 -6.68
CA ARG A 48 -7.42 8.20 -6.64
C ARG A 48 -6.95 9.04 -5.48
N ASN A 49 -6.04 8.49 -4.70
CA ASN A 49 -5.41 9.22 -3.62
C ASN A 49 -4.32 10.17 -4.15
N GLN A 50 -3.88 11.12 -3.33
CA GLN A 50 -2.83 12.08 -3.67
C GLN A 50 -1.45 11.46 -3.96
N TYR A 51 -1.23 10.19 -3.58
CA TYR A 51 0.02 9.46 -3.77
C TYR A 51 -0.08 8.40 -4.87
N GLN A 52 -1.15 8.41 -5.66
CA GLN A 52 -1.48 7.29 -6.53
C GLN A 52 -0.43 7.14 -7.63
N ASP A 53 0.15 8.24 -8.10
CA ASP A 53 1.20 8.23 -9.11
C ASP A 53 2.45 7.48 -8.61
N VAL A 54 2.85 7.71 -7.35
CA VAL A 54 3.99 7.01 -6.73
C VAL A 54 3.68 5.52 -6.53
N VAL A 55 2.44 5.20 -6.18
CA VAL A 55 1.97 3.80 -6.05
C VAL A 55 2.00 3.10 -7.41
N ASP A 56 1.49 3.76 -8.45
CA ASP A 56 1.44 3.24 -9.82
C ASP A 56 2.86 3.04 -10.38
N GLU A 57 3.79 3.96 -10.12
CA GLU A 57 5.20 3.82 -10.46
C GLU A 57 5.88 2.65 -9.73
N ASN A 58 5.62 2.50 -8.43
CA ASN A 58 6.15 1.37 -7.66
C ASN A 58 5.59 0.04 -8.18
N ASN A 59 4.28 -0.03 -8.44
CA ASN A 59 3.64 -1.22 -8.99
C ASN A 59 4.26 -1.61 -10.33
N LYS A 60 4.51 -0.63 -11.21
CA LYS A 60 5.22 -0.87 -12.47
C LYS A 60 6.62 -1.44 -12.23
N ARG A 61 7.41 -0.83 -11.34
CA ARG A 61 8.74 -1.34 -10.98
C ARG A 61 8.71 -2.77 -10.45
N VAL A 62 7.70 -3.13 -9.65
CA VAL A 62 7.51 -4.49 -9.13
C VAL A 62 7.16 -5.47 -10.26
N ASP A 63 6.24 -5.10 -11.14
CA ASP A 63 5.79 -5.94 -12.25
C ASP A 63 6.91 -6.19 -13.28
N ASP A 64 7.72 -5.15 -13.56
CA ASP A 64 8.88 -5.23 -14.44
C ASP A 64 10.03 -6.07 -13.83
N ASN A 65 10.12 -6.18 -12.50
CA ASN A 65 11.25 -6.80 -11.79
C ASN A 65 10.84 -7.99 -10.90
N LYS A 66 9.86 -8.80 -11.33
CA LYS A 66 9.33 -9.94 -10.53
C LYS A 66 10.39 -10.86 -9.96
N GLN A 67 11.38 -11.25 -10.77
CA GLN A 67 12.42 -12.19 -10.32
C GLN A 67 13.31 -11.60 -9.23
N LEU A 68 13.63 -10.30 -9.33
CA LEU A 68 14.40 -9.59 -8.30
C LEU A 68 13.64 -9.58 -6.97
N TYR A 69 12.34 -9.27 -7.00
CA TYR A 69 11.52 -9.27 -5.79
C TYR A 69 11.38 -10.67 -5.17
N LYS A 70 11.23 -11.71 -6.00
CA LYS A 70 11.23 -13.10 -5.52
C LYS A 70 12.56 -13.49 -4.86
N LYS A 71 13.69 -13.09 -5.46
CA LYS A 71 15.02 -13.32 -4.88
C LYS A 71 15.20 -12.56 -3.56
N ARG A 72 14.75 -11.31 -3.48
CA ARG A 72 14.77 -10.52 -2.23
C ARG A 72 13.97 -11.19 -1.13
N GLN A 73 12.78 -11.72 -1.45
CA GLN A 73 11.96 -12.47 -0.50
C GLN A 73 12.73 -13.67 0.05
N GLN A 74 13.31 -14.50 -0.82
CA GLN A 74 14.09 -15.67 -0.40
C GLN A 74 15.28 -15.30 0.49
N ILE A 75 16.00 -14.22 0.14
CA ILE A 75 17.14 -13.73 0.91
C ILE A 75 16.71 -13.20 2.27
N ILE A 76 15.62 -12.44 2.34
CA ILE A 76 15.25 -11.72 3.56
C ILE A 76 14.48 -12.58 4.56
N GLU A 77 13.70 -13.56 4.08
CA GLU A 77 12.93 -14.45 4.95
C GLU A 77 13.83 -15.24 5.90
N HIS A 78 15.01 -15.69 5.43
CA HIS A 78 15.91 -16.48 6.25
C HIS A 78 16.51 -15.71 7.44
N PRO A 79 17.15 -14.53 7.28
CA PRO A 79 17.61 -13.69 8.38
C PRO A 79 16.51 -13.36 9.39
N PHE A 80 15.32 -12.96 8.94
CA PHE A 80 14.19 -12.70 9.84
C PHE A 80 13.72 -13.98 10.56
N GLY A 81 13.76 -15.12 9.88
CA GLY A 81 13.51 -16.44 10.48
C GLY A 81 14.49 -16.76 11.59
N THR A 82 15.79 -16.57 11.35
CA THR A 82 16.86 -16.78 12.34
C THR A 82 16.68 -15.86 13.55
N ILE A 83 16.48 -14.56 13.34
CA ILE A 83 16.27 -13.59 14.42
C ILE A 83 15.05 -13.97 15.27
N LYS A 84 13.93 -14.32 14.64
CA LYS A 84 12.69 -14.59 15.38
C LYS A 84 12.68 -15.98 16.03
N ARG A 85 13.20 -17.01 15.36
CA ARG A 85 13.08 -18.41 15.78
C ARG A 85 14.32 -18.92 16.50
N ASN A 86 15.51 -18.68 15.96
CA ASN A 86 16.74 -19.16 16.57
C ASN A 86 17.18 -18.27 17.72
N TRP A 87 17.11 -16.94 17.56
CA TRP A 87 17.47 -16.00 18.63
C TRP A 87 16.30 -15.70 19.59
N GLY A 88 15.09 -16.18 19.26
CA GLY A 88 13.90 -15.98 20.10
C GLY A 88 13.38 -14.55 20.14
N TYR A 89 13.87 -13.65 19.27
CA TYR A 89 13.47 -12.24 19.27
C TYR A 89 12.08 -12.04 18.64
N THR A 90 11.06 -12.35 19.43
CA THR A 90 9.64 -12.26 19.05
C THR A 90 8.94 -11.05 19.67
N TYR A 91 9.52 -10.46 20.72
CA TYR A 91 9.04 -9.27 21.41
C TYR A 91 10.22 -8.38 21.81
N THR A 92 9.94 -7.08 21.95
CA THR A 92 10.90 -6.10 22.48
C THR A 92 10.83 -6.09 24.01
N LEU A 93 11.96 -5.90 24.67
CA LEU A 93 12.02 -5.84 26.14
C LEU A 93 11.64 -4.44 26.66
N LEU A 94 11.98 -3.41 25.89
CA LEU A 94 11.77 -2.00 26.22
C LEU A 94 10.50 -1.44 25.58
N LYS A 95 10.01 -0.34 26.17
CA LYS A 95 8.86 0.43 25.68
C LYS A 95 9.31 1.81 25.18
N GLY A 96 8.71 2.26 24.08
CA GLY A 96 8.95 3.57 23.45
C GLY A 96 9.93 3.51 22.28
N ILE A 97 9.63 4.28 21.23
CA ILE A 97 10.29 4.22 19.90
C ILE A 97 11.82 4.33 20.02
N LYS A 98 12.33 5.29 20.79
CA LYS A 98 13.77 5.51 20.94
C LYS A 98 14.50 4.28 21.50
N LYS A 99 13.91 3.61 22.49
CA LYS A 99 14.50 2.44 23.14
C LYS A 99 14.38 1.19 22.27
N VAL A 100 13.22 0.99 21.65
CA VAL A 100 12.98 -0.13 20.71
C VAL A 100 13.92 -0.04 19.50
N ASN A 101 14.16 1.17 18.98
CA ASN A 101 15.13 1.35 17.90
C ASN A 101 16.55 0.95 18.32
N GLY A 102 16.92 1.15 19.59
CA GLY A 102 18.20 0.67 20.13
C GLY A 102 18.30 -0.85 20.15
N GLU A 103 17.26 -1.56 20.60
CA GLU A 103 17.23 -3.03 20.54
C GLU A 103 17.32 -3.56 19.11
N MET A 104 16.54 -2.98 18.19
CA MET A 104 16.57 -3.37 16.78
C MET A 104 17.94 -3.11 16.17
N ALA A 105 18.59 -1.98 16.49
CA ALA A 105 19.93 -1.69 16.02
C ALA A 105 20.91 -2.79 16.44
N ILE A 106 20.90 -3.23 17.70
CA ILE A 106 21.78 -4.31 18.18
C ILE A 106 21.58 -5.61 17.38
N ILE A 107 20.33 -5.93 17.03
CA ILE A 107 19.98 -7.19 16.36
C ILE A 107 20.33 -7.18 14.87
N PHE A 108 20.17 -6.04 14.20
CA PHE A 108 20.42 -5.94 12.76
C PHE A 108 21.84 -5.47 12.39
N THR A 109 22.66 -5.09 13.37
CA THR A 109 24.06 -4.64 13.14
C THR A 109 25.12 -5.63 13.59
N MET A 110 24.75 -6.65 14.37
CA MET A 110 25.63 -7.79 14.65
C MET A 110 25.75 -8.73 13.45
#